data_AF-A0A5K0ZER3-F1
#
_entry.id   AF-A0A5K0ZER3-F1
#
_cell.length_a   1.000
_cell.length_b   1.000
_cell.length_c   1.000
_cell.angle_alpha   90.00
_cell.angle_beta   90.00
_cell.angle_gamma   90.00
#
_symmetry.space_group_name_H-M   'P 1'
#
loop_
_entity.id
_entity.type
_entity.pdbx_description
1 polymer ?
#
loop_
_entity_poly.entity_id
_entity_poly.type
_entity_poly.pdbx_seq_one_letter_code
_entity_poly.pdbx_strand_id
1 'polypeptide(L)'
;YLHSDGHHLNIIQRLDIMIDVACALEYLHHGYSETIVHCDLKSSNVLLDENMTAYISDFGIAKILVGQNYSTLTATLGTTGYIAP
;
A
#
# COMPACT_ATOMS: atom_id res chain seq x y z
N TYR A 1 -14.30 4.92 14.60
CA TYR A 1 -14.38 6.13 13.79
C TYR A 1 -14.51 5.85 12.29
N LEU A 2 -13.74 4.93 11.66
CA LEU A 2 -14.00 4.49 10.27
C LEU A 2 -14.77 3.16 10.14
N HIS A 3 -14.80 2.34 11.21
CA HIS A 3 -15.52 1.06 11.26
C HIS A 3 -16.77 1.09 12.15
N SER A 4 -17.22 2.28 12.55
CA SER A 4 -18.47 2.45 13.30
C SER A 4 -19.64 2.42 12.32
N ASP A 5 -20.59 1.51 12.54
CA ASP A 5 -21.78 1.28 11.71
C ASP A 5 -22.46 2.61 11.34
N GLY A 6 -22.37 2.98 10.05
CA GLY A 6 -23.04 4.16 9.47
C GLY A 6 -22.14 5.19 8.79
N HIS A 7 -20.82 5.18 9.01
CA HIS A 7 -19.89 6.12 8.35
C HIS A 7 -19.13 5.46 7.20
N HIS A 8 -19.82 5.25 6.08
CA HIS A 8 -19.15 4.86 4.84
C HIS A 8 -18.54 6.08 4.15
N LEU A 9 -17.29 5.95 3.72
CA LEU A 9 -16.65 6.94 2.86
C LEU A 9 -17.43 7.07 1.55
N ASN A 10 -17.70 8.31 1.14
CA ASN A 10 -18.31 8.58 -0.16
C ASN A 10 -17.29 8.30 -1.29
N ILE A 11 -17.77 8.30 -2.53
CA ILE A 11 -16.92 7.97 -3.68
C ILE A 11 -15.75 8.95 -3.86
N ILE A 12 -15.94 10.23 -3.57
CA ILE A 12 -14.90 11.25 -3.69
C ILE A 12 -13.79 10.98 -2.67
N GLN A 13 -14.14 10.77 -1.41
CA GLN A 13 -13.18 10.43 -0.35
C GLN A 13 -12.39 9.15 -0.66
N ARG A 14 -13.05 8.14 -1.25
CA ARG A 14 -12.38 6.91 -1.67
C ARG A 14 -11.39 7.16 -2.81
N LEU A 15 -11.75 8.01 -3.76
CA LEU A 15 -10.87 8.39 -4.87
C LEU A 15 -9.65 9.17 -4.35
N ASP A 16 -9.85 10.11 -3.43
CA ASP A 16 -8.76 10.87 -2.82
C ASP A 16 -7.76 9.93 -2.11
N ILE A 17 -8.26 8.99 -1.31
CA ILE A 17 -7.43 7.96 -0.64
C ILE A 17 -6.72 7.07 -1.67
N MET A 18 -7.38 6.68 -2.77
CA MET A 18 -6.76 5.87 -3.82
C MET A 18 -5.63 6.62 -4.54
N ILE A 19 -5.79 7.95 -4.74
CA ILE A 19 -4.76 8.80 -5.34
C ILE A 19 -3.55 8.86 -4.41
N ASP A 20 -3.75 9.14 -3.12
CA ASP A 20 -2.66 9.19 -2.13
C ASP A 20 -1.87 7.86 -2.07
N VAL A 21 -2.58 6.73 -2.03
CA VAL A 21 -1.95 5.39 -2.06
C VAL A 21 -1.21 5.15 -3.37
N ALA A 22 -1.76 5.56 -4.51
CA ALA A 22 -1.10 5.42 -5.80
C ALA A 22 0.18 6.26 -5.89
N CYS A 23 0.16 7.50 -5.39
CA CYS A 23 1.33 8.36 -5.31
C CYS A 23 2.42 7.77 -4.41
N ALA A 24 2.05 7.23 -3.24
CA ALA A 24 3.00 6.57 -2.36
C ALA A 24 3.63 5.33 -3.02
N LEU A 25 2.85 4.50 -3.73
CA LEU A 25 3.38 3.36 -4.48
C LEU A 25 4.28 3.78 -5.63
N GLU A 26 3.93 4.84 -6.35
CA GLU A 26 4.75 5.38 -7.44
C GLU A 26 6.12 5.82 -6.92
N TYR A 27 6.15 6.51 -5.78
CA TYR A 27 7.39 6.87 -5.10
C TYR A 27 8.19 5.64 -4.66
N LEU A 28 7.56 4.63 -4.04
CA LEU A 28 8.25 3.42 -3.60
C LEU A 28 8.86 2.63 -4.77
N HIS A 29 8.15 2.59 -5.90
CA HIS A 29 8.59 1.80 -7.05
C HIS A 29 9.63 2.52 -7.92
N HIS A 30 9.53 3.84 -8.06
CA HIS A 30 10.29 4.62 -9.05
C HIS A 30 10.94 5.90 -8.50
N GLY A 31 10.55 6.37 -7.32
CA GLY A 31 11.03 7.62 -6.72
C GLY A 31 12.39 7.51 -6.00
N TYR A 32 12.95 6.29 -5.88
CA TYR A 32 14.22 6.02 -5.21
C TYR A 32 15.20 5.28 -6.12
N SER A 33 16.48 5.18 -5.73
CA SER A 33 17.52 4.49 -6.49
C SER A 33 17.26 2.99 -6.67
N GLU A 34 16.57 2.38 -5.71
CA GLU A 34 16.15 0.98 -5.72
C GLU A 34 14.62 0.89 -5.65
N THR A 35 14.04 -0.10 -6.34
CA THR A 35 12.60 -0.37 -6.28
C THR A 35 12.25 -1.01 -4.94
N ILE A 36 11.31 -0.42 -4.21
CA ILE A 36 10.78 -0.94 -2.95
C ILE A 36 9.40 -1.54 -3.19
N VAL A 37 9.23 -2.85 -2.98
CA VAL A 37 7.95 -3.54 -3.07
C VAL A 37 7.37 -3.74 -1.67
N HIS A 38 6.17 -3.23 -1.40
CA HIS A 38 5.54 -3.31 -0.07
C HIS A 38 5.20 -4.74 0.37
N CYS A 39 4.78 -5.60 -0.57
CA CYS A 39 4.37 -7.00 -0.38
C CYS A 39 3.12 -7.27 0.49
N ASP A 40 2.66 -6.34 1.34
CA ASP A 40 1.42 -6.51 2.13
C ASP A 40 0.47 -5.30 2.05
N LEU A 41 0.21 -4.79 0.84
CA LEU A 41 -0.73 -3.68 0.68
C LEU A 41 -2.18 -4.16 0.84
N LYS A 42 -2.87 -3.62 1.84
CA LYS A 42 -4.28 -3.89 2.16
C LYS A 42 -4.88 -2.70 2.88
N SER A 43 -6.22 -2.67 2.97
CA SER A 43 -6.94 -1.56 3.61
C SER A 43 -6.52 -1.29 5.06
N SER A 44 -6.19 -2.33 5.85
CA SER A 44 -5.72 -2.16 7.24
C SER A 44 -4.33 -1.53 7.35
N ASN A 45 -3.55 -1.53 6.26
CA ASN A 45 -2.21 -0.97 6.21
C ASN A 45 -2.20 0.43 5.57
N VAL A 46 -3.37 1.01 5.31
CA VAL A 46 -3.55 2.41 4.91
C VAL A 46 -4.06 3.20 6.12
N LEU A 47 -3.23 4.10 6.64
CA LEU A 47 -3.57 4.96 7.77
C LEU A 47 -4.09 6.29 7.22
N LEU A 48 -5.10 6.85 7.89
CA LEU A 48 -5.63 8.19 7.59
C LEU A 48 -5.28 9.13 8.74
N ASP A 49 -4.80 10.32 8.42
CA ASP A 49 -4.61 11.39 9.40
C ASP A 49 -5.89 12.21 9.64
N GLU A 50 -5.79 13.26 10.46
CA GLU A 50 -6.91 14.15 10.79
C GLU A 50 -7.47 14.91 9.56
N ASN A 51 -6.67 15.03 8.49
CA ASN A 51 -7.03 15.71 7.25
C ASN A 51 -7.54 14.73 6.17
N MET A 52 -7.78 13.46 6.51
CA MET A 52 -8.14 12.39 5.56
C MET A 52 -7.06 12.09 4.51
N THR A 53 -5.81 12.49 4.76
CA THR A 53 -4.67 12.11 3.90
C THR A 53 -4.27 10.68 4.18
N ALA A 54 -4.07 9.89 3.14
CA ALA A 54 -3.74 8.47 3.27
C ALA A 54 -2.23 8.21 3.24
N TYR A 55 -1.76 7.34 4.13
CA TYR A 55 -0.35 6.93 4.24
C TYR A 55 -0.25 5.41 4.26
N ILE A 56 0.72 4.87 3.50
CA ILE A 56 1.05 3.44 3.53
C ILE A 56 1.87 3.14 4.78
N SER A 57 1.53 2.06 5.47
CA SER A 57 2.18 1.58 6.69
C SER A 57 2.48 0.09 6.64
N ASP A 58 3.24 -0.40 7.62
CA ASP A 58 3.62 -1.81 7.80
C ASP A 58 4.48 -2.40 6.65
N PHE A 59 5.73 -1.95 6.61
CA PHE A 59 6.77 -2.45 5.70
C PHE A 59 7.45 -3.72 6.22
N GLY A 60 6.86 -4.45 7.17
CA GLY A 60 7.50 -5.57 7.88
C GLY A 60 7.98 -6.71 6.96
N ILE A 61 7.36 -6.86 5.79
CA ILE A 61 7.75 -7.84 4.76
C ILE A 61 8.15 -7.21 3.43
N ALA A 62 8.35 -5.89 3.40
CA ALA A 62 8.74 -5.17 2.20
C ALA A 62 10.12 -5.63 1.68
N LYS A 63 10.34 -5.47 0.38
CA LYS A 63 11.56 -5.91 -0.31
C LYS A 63 12.18 -4.74 -1.08
N ILE A 64 13.51 -4.64 -1.00
CA ILE A 64 14.29 -3.76 -1.86
C ILE A 64 14.85 -4.62 -2.99
N LEU A 65 14.52 -4.27 -4.23
CA LEU A 65 15.02 -4.93 -5.42
C LEU A 65 16.26 -4.18 -5.93
N VAL A 66 17.41 -4.84 -5.82
CA VAL A 66 18.69 -4.32 -6.32
C VAL A 66 19.04 -5.04 -7.63
N GLY A 67 19.06 -4.30 -8.75
CA GLY A 67 19.30 -4.87 -10.09
C GLY A 67 18.13 -5.70 -10.63
N GLN A 68 18.39 -6.61 -11.58
CA GLN A 68 17.36 -7.48 -12.21
C GLN A 68 17.04 -8.78 -11.42
N ASN A 69 17.38 -8.85 -10.13
CA ASN A 69 17.18 -10.06 -9.33
C ASN A 69 15.76 -10.11 -8.73
N TYR A 70 14.76 -10.35 -9.58
CA TYR A 70 13.37 -10.58 -9.19
C TYR A 70 13.13 -11.96 -8.54
N SER A 71 14.16 -12.80 -8.44
CA SER A 71 14.10 -14.18 -7.93
C SER A 71 13.72 -14.30 -6.45
N THR A 72 13.77 -13.19 -5.70
CA THR A 72 13.42 -13.11 -4.27
C THR A 72 11.93 -12.94 -3.97
N LEU A 73 11.08 -12.77 -4.98
CA LEU A 73 9.62 -12.61 -4.83
C LEU A 73 8.84 -13.95 -4.82
N THR A 74 9.53 -15.09 -4.86
CA THR A 74 8.93 -16.43 -5.05
C THR A 74 8.26 -17.01 -3.79
N ALA A 75 8.40 -16.38 -2.63
CA ALA A 75 7.66 -16.76 -1.43
C ALA A 75 6.26 -16.13 -1.44
N THR A 76 5.21 -16.92 -1.22
CA THR A 76 3.85 -16.40 -0.99
C THR A 76 3.84 -15.57 0.29
N LEU A 77 4.02 -14.26 0.13
CA LEU A 77 4.05 -13.26 1.20
C LEU A 77 2.84 -12.34 1.06
N GLY A 78 2.37 -11.83 2.19
CA GLY A 78 1.23 -10.91 2.26
C GLY A 78 -0.07 -11.58 2.68
N THR A 79 -1.16 -10.84 2.55
CA THR A 79 -2.48 -11.22 3.06
C THR A 79 -3.34 -11.90 2.00
N THR A 80 -3.84 -13.10 2.28
CA THR A 80 -4.78 -13.83 1.41
C THR A 80 -5.96 -12.94 1.00
N GLY A 81 -6.27 -12.91 -0.31
CA GLY A 81 -7.30 -12.04 -0.89
C GLY A 81 -6.76 -10.70 -1.44
N TYR A 82 -5.52 -10.34 -1.10
CA TYR A 82 -4.81 -9.17 -1.64
C TYR A 82 -3.57 -9.55 -2.46
N ILE A 83 -3.16 -10.82 -2.40
CA ILE A 83 -2.01 -11.35 -3.15
C ILE A 83 -2.35 -11.47 -4.63
N ALA A 84 -1.43 -11.03 -5.50
CA ALA A 84 -1.52 -11.21 -6.95
C ALA A 84 -1.37 -12.71 -7.34
N PRO A 85 -2.02 -13.17 -8.42
CA PRO A 85 -1.99 -14.57 -8.85
C PRO A 85 -0.60 -15.07 -9.28
#